data_AF-A0A4Y2MDB9-F1
#
_entry.id   AF-A0A4Y2MDB9-F1
#
_cell.length_a   1.000
_cell.length_b   1.000
_cell.length_c   1.000
_cell.angle_alpha   90.00
_cell.angle_beta   90.00
_cell.angle_gamma   90.00
#
_symmetry.space_group_name_H-M   'P 1'
#
loop_
_entity.id
_entity.type
_entity.pdbx_description
1 polymer ?
#
loop_
_entity_poly.entity_id
_entity_poly.type
_entity_poly.pdbx_seq_one_letter_code
_entity_poly.pdbx_strand_id
1 'polypeptide(L)'
;MSSISAQSSRVTSVSYSFVLQWTLKGKELKDLSEEGSDTSLIRSDLYHLKTAKDLRFYLEIGKSIFSHYETSIKGTKMWSFKVPYIFLMSKGRAFSLKSTNKLSFLTSFEKSSTSDEDDVEIYCAVYACSAHPAPSAKEDDLSLMEGQNTVDLEGTPDISLPDKYTNENVVDFILRGDIPDFNTNLAIDIIRESKEHKCEALKILCVEYLMKNITARSLSEILRVAIDYDLPLLERACTKKIVNGHFETEVISIFFQNVN
;
A
#
# COMPACT_ATOMS: atom_id res chain seq x y z
N MET A 1 57.29 -21.98 11.27
CA MET A 1 55.86 -22.14 10.96
C MET A 1 55.06 -21.44 12.03
N SER A 2 54.43 -20.30 11.72
CA SER A 2 53.39 -19.68 12.57
C SER A 2 52.33 -19.12 11.64
N SER A 3 51.23 -19.87 11.50
CA SER A 3 50.02 -19.45 10.80
C SER A 3 49.24 -18.52 11.72
N ILE A 4 49.18 -17.23 11.38
CA ILE A 4 48.28 -16.28 12.03
C ILE A 4 46.88 -16.51 11.48
N SER A 5 45.97 -16.76 12.42
CA SER A 5 44.55 -17.03 12.28
C SER A 5 43.81 -16.02 11.41
N ALA A 6 42.95 -16.54 10.54
CA ALA A 6 42.02 -15.80 9.70
C ALA A 6 41.10 -14.90 10.55
N GLN A 7 41.11 -13.60 10.24
CA GLN A 7 40.15 -12.63 10.75
C GLN A 7 38.86 -12.78 9.94
N SER A 8 37.86 -13.47 10.48
CA SER A 8 36.52 -13.52 9.90
C SER A 8 35.80 -12.22 10.21
N SER A 9 35.77 -11.28 9.26
CA SER A 9 34.90 -10.12 9.33
C SER A 9 33.47 -10.55 8.98
N ARG A 10 32.63 -10.77 9.99
CA ARG A 10 31.18 -10.92 9.79
C ARG A 10 30.59 -9.53 9.52
N VAL A 11 30.27 -9.24 8.26
CA VAL A 11 29.48 -8.05 7.90
C VAL A 11 28.02 -8.40 8.16
N THR A 12 27.41 -7.77 9.16
CA THR A 12 25.96 -7.82 9.39
C THR A 12 25.37 -6.47 9.00
N SER A 13 24.56 -6.43 7.93
CA SER A 13 23.77 -5.25 7.57
C SER A 13 22.46 -5.27 8.35
N VAL A 14 22.11 -4.15 8.97
CA VAL A 14 20.82 -3.98 9.65
C VAL A 14 19.86 -3.28 8.71
N SER A 15 18.68 -3.88 8.53
CA SER A 15 17.58 -3.31 7.76
C SER A 15 16.28 -3.38 8.55
N TYR A 16 15.41 -2.41 8.30
CA TYR A 16 14.07 -2.32 8.87
C TYR A 16 13.05 -2.19 7.76
N SER A 17 11.89 -2.83 7.96
CA SER A 17 10.69 -2.64 7.13
C SER A 17 9.60 -2.02 7.99
N PHE A 18 8.92 -1.03 7.45
CA PHE A 18 7.80 -0.37 8.09
C PHE A 18 6.60 -0.40 7.16
N VAL A 19 5.42 -0.69 7.70
CA VAL A 19 4.14 -0.47 7.03
C VAL A 19 3.50 0.74 7.68
N LEU A 20 3.32 1.79 6.90
CA LEU A 20 2.76 3.06 7.37
C LEU A 20 1.37 3.24 6.78
N GLN A 21 0.46 3.64 7.67
CA GLN A 21 -0.87 4.11 7.33
C GLN A 21 -1.02 5.53 7.87
N TRP A 22 -1.38 6.46 6.99
CA TRP A 22 -1.57 7.86 7.32
C TRP A 22 -2.87 8.37 6.70
N THR A 23 -3.73 8.98 7.50
CA THR A 23 -5.01 9.53 7.04
C THR A 23 -4.90 11.01 6.73
N LEU A 24 -5.41 11.38 5.56
CA LEU A 24 -5.51 12.73 5.03
C LEU A 24 -6.97 13.08 4.79
N LYS A 25 -7.28 14.38 4.74
CA LYS A 25 -8.52 14.86 4.13
C LYS A 25 -8.37 14.94 2.62
N GLY A 26 -9.44 14.59 1.91
CA GLY A 26 -9.49 14.68 0.44
C GLY A 26 -9.17 16.09 -0.06
N LYS A 27 -9.52 17.12 0.71
CA LYS A 27 -9.15 18.52 0.45
C LYS A 27 -7.64 18.71 0.32
N GLU A 28 -6.83 18.13 1.21
CA GLU A 28 -5.37 18.32 1.21
C GLU A 28 -4.74 17.84 -0.11
N LEU A 29 -5.21 16.71 -0.63
CA LEU A 29 -4.77 16.17 -1.91
C LEU A 29 -5.24 17.02 -3.10
N LYS A 30 -6.47 17.56 -3.03
CA LYS A 30 -6.99 18.45 -4.06
C LYS A 30 -6.21 19.76 -4.10
N ASP A 31 -6.02 20.41 -2.96
CA ASP A 31 -5.23 21.62 -2.80
C ASP A 31 -3.80 21.40 -3.32
N LEU A 32 -3.21 20.24 -3.05
CA LEU A 32 -1.90 19.87 -3.60
C LEU A 32 -1.91 19.76 -5.13
N SER A 33 -3.02 19.39 -5.75
CA SER A 33 -3.09 19.22 -7.20
C SER A 33 -3.56 20.49 -7.95
N GLU A 34 -3.93 21.57 -7.24
CA GLU A 34 -4.43 22.82 -7.83
C GLU A 34 -3.31 23.76 -8.28
N GLU A 35 -3.46 24.26 -9.52
CA GLU A 35 -2.63 25.34 -10.06
C GLU A 35 -2.94 26.64 -9.30
N GLY A 36 -1.93 27.24 -8.67
CA GLY A 36 -2.07 28.46 -7.86
C GLY A 36 -2.30 28.26 -6.35
N SER A 37 -2.46 27.01 -5.88
CA SER A 37 -2.48 26.72 -4.44
C SER A 37 -1.08 26.87 -3.83
N ASP A 38 -1.02 27.52 -2.67
CA ASP A 38 0.20 27.67 -1.84
C ASP A 38 0.71 26.31 -1.31
N THR A 39 -0.18 25.30 -1.27
CA THR A 39 0.17 23.95 -0.85
C THR A 39 0.97 23.28 -1.97
N SER A 40 2.27 23.18 -1.77
CA SER A 40 3.20 22.51 -2.68
C SER A 40 3.59 21.10 -2.23
N LEU A 41 3.30 20.78 -0.97
CA LEU A 41 3.80 19.59 -0.29
C LEU A 41 2.90 19.21 0.88
N ILE A 42 2.61 17.92 1.03
CA ILE A 42 1.99 17.34 2.22
C ILE A 42 3.05 16.45 2.88
N ARG A 43 3.21 16.57 4.20
CA ARG A 43 4.16 15.80 5.00
C ARG A 43 3.43 14.92 6.01
N SER A 44 3.87 13.67 6.11
CA SER A 44 3.47 12.81 7.23
C SER A 44 4.08 13.30 8.53
N ASP A 45 3.72 12.67 9.65
CA ASP A 45 4.47 12.80 10.90
C ASP A 45 5.94 12.38 10.73
N LEU A 46 6.78 12.83 11.67
CA LEU A 46 8.16 12.41 11.80
C LEU A 46 8.20 11.08 12.56
N TYR A 47 8.58 10.01 11.88
CA TYR A 47 8.75 8.68 12.48
C TYR A 47 10.16 8.53 13.05
N HIS A 48 10.25 8.01 14.27
CA HIS A 48 11.50 7.79 14.98
C HIS A 48 11.53 6.38 15.58
N LEU A 49 12.51 5.56 15.20
CA LEU A 49 12.63 4.21 15.75
C LEU A 49 13.40 4.22 17.08
N LYS A 50 12.75 3.85 18.19
CA LYS A 50 13.38 3.90 19.54
C LYS A 50 14.68 3.07 19.65
N THR A 51 14.76 1.94 18.96
CA THR A 51 15.91 1.02 19.01
C THR A 51 17.10 1.49 18.16
N ALA A 52 16.87 2.39 17.20
CA ALA A 52 17.90 3.01 16.37
C ALA A 52 17.65 4.53 16.37
N LYS A 53 18.19 5.23 17.38
CA LYS A 53 17.90 6.65 17.64
C LYS A 53 18.24 7.59 16.47
N ASP A 54 19.17 7.16 15.63
CA ASP A 54 19.59 7.86 14.43
C ASP A 54 18.71 7.54 13.20
N LEU A 55 17.72 6.65 13.31
CA LEU A 55 16.74 6.35 12.27
C LEU A 55 15.50 7.22 12.46
N ARG A 56 15.48 8.36 11.76
CA ARG A 56 14.35 9.28 11.72
C ARG A 56 13.99 9.55 10.26
N PHE A 57 12.70 9.57 9.95
CA PHE A 57 12.23 9.84 8.59
C PHE A 57 10.77 10.30 8.54
N TYR A 58 10.38 10.91 7.44
CA TYR A 58 9.00 11.25 7.10
C TYR A 58 8.78 11.13 5.60
N LEU A 59 7.50 10.99 5.21
CA LEU A 59 7.07 10.90 3.82
C LEU A 59 6.61 12.28 3.33
N GLU A 60 6.90 12.56 2.07
CA GLU A 60 6.47 13.76 1.36
C GLU A 60 5.65 13.37 0.13
N ILE A 61 4.50 14.03 -0.04
CA ILE A 61 3.68 13.99 -1.25
C ILE A 61 3.67 15.38 -1.86
N GLY A 62 4.29 15.54 -3.02
CA GLY A 62 4.45 16.81 -3.72
C GLY A 62 3.68 16.86 -5.05
N LYS A 63 3.59 18.08 -5.59
CA LYS A 63 3.12 18.34 -6.96
C LYS A 63 4.04 17.65 -7.98
N SER A 64 3.48 16.92 -8.96
CA SER A 64 4.22 16.56 -10.17
C SER A 64 3.73 17.37 -11.37
N ILE A 65 4.66 17.62 -12.29
CA ILE A 65 4.42 18.30 -13.57
C ILE A 65 3.51 17.44 -14.49
N PHE A 66 3.43 16.12 -14.28
CA PHE A 66 2.75 15.18 -15.16
C PHE A 66 1.44 14.62 -14.59
N SER A 67 0.68 15.38 -13.80
CA SER A 67 -0.62 14.96 -13.22
C SER A 67 -0.56 13.74 -12.28
N HIS A 68 0.63 13.40 -11.80
CA HIS A 68 0.84 12.39 -10.76
C HIS A 68 1.30 13.07 -9.46
N TYR A 69 1.26 12.38 -8.34
CA TYR A 69 1.90 12.88 -7.13
C TYR A 69 3.35 12.42 -7.12
N GLU A 70 4.26 13.32 -6.76
CA GLU A 70 5.64 12.91 -6.48
C GLU A 70 5.72 12.47 -5.03
N THR A 71 6.16 11.24 -4.80
CA THR A 71 6.30 10.69 -3.44
C THR A 71 7.77 10.51 -3.14
N SER A 72 8.21 11.06 -2.01
CA SER A 72 9.60 10.96 -1.56
C SER A 72 9.67 10.68 -0.07
N ILE A 73 10.82 10.19 0.37
CA ILE A 73 11.13 9.98 1.77
C ILE A 73 12.33 10.84 2.13
N LYS A 74 12.19 11.57 3.23
CA LYS A 74 13.28 12.35 3.82
C LYS A 74 13.64 11.69 5.14
N GLY A 75 14.92 11.46 5.34
CA GLY A 75 15.40 10.85 6.56
C GLY A 75 16.85 11.18 6.81
N THR A 76 17.32 10.75 7.97
CA THR A 76 18.70 10.88 8.44
C THR A 76 19.69 10.26 7.46
N LYS A 77 20.83 10.93 7.22
CA LYS A 77 21.89 10.51 6.29
C LYS A 77 22.56 9.17 6.61
N MET A 78 22.40 8.68 7.85
CA MET A 78 22.86 7.36 8.30
C MET A 78 22.05 6.21 7.67
N TRP A 79 20.95 6.51 6.98
CA TRP A 79 20.02 5.53 6.47
C TRP A 79 19.71 5.76 4.99
N SER A 80 19.66 4.68 4.23
CA SER A 80 19.14 4.65 2.87
C SER A 80 17.71 4.15 2.92
N PHE A 81 16.81 4.89 2.28
CA PHE A 81 15.38 4.59 2.29
C PHE A 81 14.88 4.20 0.91
N LYS A 82 13.98 3.23 0.88
CA LYS A 82 13.28 2.81 -0.33
C LYS A 82 11.79 2.69 -0.03
N VAL A 83 10.98 3.33 -0.87
CA VAL A 83 9.52 3.17 -0.89
C VAL A 83 9.18 2.17 -2.00
N PRO A 84 9.04 0.87 -1.70
CA PRO A 84 8.67 -0.17 -2.67
C PRO A 84 7.34 0.12 -3.36
N TYR A 85 6.35 0.59 -2.62
CA TYR A 85 5.04 1.00 -3.12
C TYR A 85 4.42 2.05 -2.21
N ILE A 86 3.51 2.82 -2.78
CA ILE A 86 2.61 3.71 -2.05
C ILE A 86 1.31 3.82 -2.84
N PHE A 87 0.20 3.63 -2.16
CA PHE A 87 -1.13 3.74 -2.72
C PHE A 87 -2.06 4.44 -1.73
N LEU A 88 -3.19 4.86 -2.26
CA LEU A 88 -4.20 5.62 -1.56
C LEU A 88 -5.48 4.82 -1.55
N MET A 89 -6.22 4.86 -0.44
CA MET A 89 -7.55 4.27 -0.34
C MET A 89 -8.59 5.32 0.04
N SER A 90 -9.71 5.29 -0.68
CA SER A 90 -10.88 6.12 -0.38
C SER A 90 -12.14 5.40 -0.85
N LYS A 91 -13.18 5.38 -0.02
CA LYS A 91 -14.50 4.80 -0.34
C LYS A 91 -14.43 3.36 -0.91
N GLY A 92 -13.56 2.53 -0.33
CA GLY A 92 -13.39 1.13 -0.74
C GLY A 92 -12.69 0.93 -2.09
N ARG A 93 -12.04 1.97 -2.62
CA ARG A 93 -11.21 1.93 -3.83
C ARG A 93 -9.75 2.15 -3.46
N ALA A 94 -8.83 1.58 -4.24
CA ALA A 94 -7.40 1.86 -4.14
C ALA A 94 -6.86 2.50 -5.42
N PHE A 95 -5.93 3.44 -5.23
CA PHE A 95 -5.34 4.23 -6.29
C PHE A 95 -3.82 4.27 -6.16
N SER A 96 -3.12 4.14 -7.28
CA SER A 96 -1.66 4.23 -7.29
C SER A 96 -1.22 5.68 -7.08
N LEU A 97 -0.33 5.89 -6.11
CA LEU A 97 0.44 7.14 -5.98
C LEU A 97 1.85 7.00 -6.57
N LYS A 98 2.37 5.76 -6.60
CA LYS A 98 3.63 5.42 -7.26
C LYS A 98 3.43 4.15 -8.08
N SER A 99 3.75 4.23 -9.37
CA SER A 99 3.67 3.07 -10.25
C SER A 99 4.68 2.00 -9.82
N THR A 100 4.20 0.77 -9.68
CA THR A 100 5.02 -0.41 -9.41
C THR A 100 4.46 -1.58 -10.20
N ASN A 101 5.31 -2.54 -10.58
CA ASN A 101 4.84 -3.72 -11.30
C ASN A 101 3.83 -4.53 -10.47
N LYS A 102 4.00 -4.60 -9.15
CA LYS A 102 3.09 -5.32 -8.25
C LYS A 102 1.71 -4.68 -8.14
N LEU A 103 1.59 -3.37 -8.34
CA LEU A 103 0.33 -2.63 -8.25
C LEU A 103 -0.08 -2.01 -9.59
N SER A 104 0.39 -2.55 -10.72
CA SER A 104 0.11 -2.01 -12.05
C SER A 104 -1.37 -2.07 -12.46
N PHE A 105 -2.18 -2.83 -11.72
CA PHE A 105 -3.64 -2.89 -11.89
C PHE A 105 -4.36 -1.69 -11.25
N LEU A 106 -3.72 -0.96 -10.33
CA LEU A 106 -4.32 0.22 -9.73
C LEU A 106 -4.38 1.38 -10.73
N THR A 107 -5.50 2.08 -10.74
CA THR A 107 -5.64 3.33 -11.49
C THR A 107 -4.98 4.48 -10.74
N SER A 108 -4.53 5.49 -11.47
CA SER A 108 -4.09 6.76 -10.87
C SER A 108 -5.24 7.44 -10.13
N PHE A 109 -4.91 8.16 -9.06
CA PHE A 109 -5.89 8.96 -8.35
C PHE A 109 -6.31 10.19 -9.17
N GLU A 110 -7.61 10.41 -9.32
CA GLU A 110 -8.17 11.61 -9.91
C GLU A 110 -8.86 12.46 -8.84
N LYS A 111 -8.79 13.79 -8.94
CA LYS A 111 -9.44 14.70 -7.96
C LYS A 111 -10.94 14.43 -7.77
N SER A 112 -11.60 14.00 -8.84
CA SER A 112 -13.02 13.61 -8.88
C SER A 112 -13.34 12.37 -8.04
N SER A 113 -12.33 11.60 -7.62
CA SER A 113 -12.48 10.34 -6.90
C SER A 113 -12.84 10.53 -5.42
N THR A 114 -12.66 11.73 -4.87
CA THR A 114 -12.87 12.02 -3.45
C THR A 114 -13.58 13.36 -3.25
N SER A 115 -14.37 13.50 -2.20
CA SER A 115 -14.88 14.78 -1.69
C SER A 115 -13.84 15.42 -0.77
N ASP A 116 -14.01 16.71 -0.44
CA ASP A 116 -13.08 17.45 0.42
C ASP A 116 -13.05 16.90 1.85
N GLU A 117 -14.20 16.44 2.33
CA GLU A 117 -14.42 15.95 3.69
C GLU A 117 -14.06 14.47 3.87
N ASP A 118 -13.92 13.73 2.76
CA ASP A 118 -13.60 12.31 2.79
C ASP A 118 -12.24 12.09 3.46
N ASP A 119 -12.20 11.09 4.35
CA ASP A 119 -10.94 10.54 4.83
C ASP A 119 -10.31 9.68 3.74
N VAL A 120 -9.02 9.91 3.53
CA VAL A 120 -8.21 9.27 2.52
C VAL A 120 -7.01 8.64 3.20
N GLU A 121 -6.90 7.32 3.11
CA GLU A 121 -5.82 6.59 3.76
C GLU A 121 -4.66 6.37 2.79
N ILE A 122 -3.47 6.79 3.17
CA ILE A 122 -2.23 6.54 2.46
C ILE A 122 -1.56 5.32 3.06
N TYR A 123 -1.36 4.29 2.25
CA TYR A 123 -0.64 3.07 2.62
C TYR A 123 0.69 3.00 1.90
N CYS A 124 1.75 2.77 2.66
CA CYS A 124 3.12 2.77 2.17
C CYS A 124 3.94 1.73 2.92
N ALA A 125 4.78 0.97 2.21
CA ALA A 125 5.88 0.29 2.86
C ALA A 125 7.17 1.12 2.72
N VAL A 126 8.00 1.11 3.76
CA VAL A 126 9.29 1.80 3.80
C VAL A 126 10.35 0.80 4.22
N TYR A 127 11.36 0.61 3.38
CA TYR A 127 12.58 -0.12 3.72
C TYR A 127 13.68 0.87 4.08
N ALA A 128 14.28 0.70 5.25
CA ALA A 128 15.43 1.46 5.70
C ALA A 128 16.64 0.52 5.89
N CYS A 129 17.76 0.84 5.26
CA CYS A 129 19.02 0.11 5.43
C CYS A 129 20.10 1.06 5.94
N SER A 130 20.95 0.58 6.85
CA SER A 130 22.08 1.38 7.34
C SER A 130 22.96 1.79 6.14
N ALA A 131 23.12 3.09 5.93
CA ALA A 131 24.07 3.64 4.98
C ALA A 131 25.40 3.92 5.71
N HIS A 132 26.51 3.95 4.97
CA HIS A 132 27.77 4.46 5.48
C HIS A 132 27.93 5.87 4.93
N PRO A 133 27.46 6.91 5.63
CA PRO A 133 27.63 8.27 5.14
C PRO A 133 29.12 8.61 5.07
N ALA A 134 29.46 9.54 4.18
CA ALA A 134 30.83 10.03 4.10
C ALA A 134 31.27 10.56 5.49
N PRO A 135 32.55 10.40 5.89
CA PRO A 135 33.04 10.84 7.20
C PRO A 135 32.83 12.34 7.49
N SER A 136 32.58 13.15 6.45
CA SER A 136 32.31 14.58 6.53
C SER A 136 30.83 14.94 6.65
N ALA A 137 29.92 13.96 6.57
CA ALA A 137 28.49 14.19 6.71
C ALA A 137 28.17 14.54 8.17
N LYS A 138 27.82 15.80 8.42
CA LYS A 138 27.19 16.18 9.68
C LYS A 138 25.82 15.50 9.76
N GLU A 139 25.42 15.11 10.97
CA GLU A 139 24.05 14.70 11.23
C GLU A 139 23.13 15.86 10.82
N ASP A 140 22.23 15.60 9.86
CA ASP A 140 21.26 16.62 9.43
C ASP A 140 20.14 16.66 10.46
N ASP A 141 19.84 17.86 10.95
CA ASP A 141 18.55 18.13 11.57
C ASP A 141 17.48 18.06 10.48
N LEU A 142 16.66 17.01 10.52
CA LEU A 142 15.41 16.99 9.77
C LEU A 142 14.57 18.18 10.23
N SER A 143 14.27 19.09 9.32
CA SER A 143 13.46 20.26 9.64
C SER A 143 12.00 19.85 9.83
N LEU A 144 11.52 20.00 11.06
CA LEU A 144 10.11 19.82 11.38
C LEU A 144 9.29 20.91 10.70
N MET A 145 8.20 20.51 10.06
CA MET A 145 7.18 21.47 9.64
C MET A 145 6.38 21.92 10.87
N GLU A 146 5.93 23.18 10.88
CA GLU A 146 5.05 23.66 11.95
C GLU A 146 3.79 22.77 12.04
N GLY A 147 3.49 22.27 13.24
CA GLY A 147 2.37 21.35 13.49
C GLY A 147 2.63 19.87 13.17
N GLN A 148 3.82 19.49 12.68
CA GLN A 148 4.17 18.09 12.46
C GLN A 148 4.43 17.37 13.79
N ASN A 149 3.79 16.22 14.00
CA ASN A 149 4.02 15.43 15.21
C ASN A 149 5.24 14.52 15.05
N THR A 150 5.78 14.05 16.18
CA THR A 150 6.76 12.97 16.21
C THR A 150 6.08 11.70 16.70
N VAL A 151 6.21 10.62 15.94
CA VAL A 151 5.68 9.29 16.25
C VAL A 151 6.86 8.37 16.56
N ASP A 152 6.96 7.95 17.81
CA ASP A 152 7.96 6.95 18.19
C ASP A 152 7.47 5.54 17.80
N LEU A 153 8.17 4.93 16.85
CA LEU A 153 8.01 3.54 16.50
C LEU A 153 8.74 2.71 17.55
N GLU A 154 7.99 1.82 18.19
CA GLU A 154 8.61 0.75 18.96
C GLU A 154 9.32 -0.21 17.99
N GLY A 155 10.23 -1.05 18.49
CA GLY A 155 10.87 -2.08 17.66
C GLY A 155 9.85 -3.04 17.05
N THR A 156 10.31 -4.16 16.48
CA THR A 156 9.41 -5.17 15.90
C THR A 156 8.29 -5.49 16.91
N PRO A 157 7.03 -5.11 16.62
CA PRO A 157 5.94 -5.38 17.54
C PRO A 157 5.83 -6.89 17.70
N ASP A 158 5.59 -7.36 18.93
CA ASP A 158 5.32 -8.76 19.21
C ASP A 158 3.90 -9.09 18.73
N ILE A 159 3.73 -9.15 17.41
CA ILE A 159 2.47 -9.49 16.78
C ILE A 159 2.36 -11.00 16.84
N SER A 160 1.73 -11.50 17.91
CA SER A 160 1.19 -12.85 17.92
C SER A 160 0.05 -12.91 16.90
N LEU A 161 0.32 -13.44 15.72
CA LEU A 161 -0.74 -13.73 14.75
C LEU A 161 -1.65 -14.80 15.33
N PRO A 162 -2.98 -14.63 15.29
CA PRO A 162 -3.90 -15.68 15.67
C PRO A 162 -3.63 -16.98 14.91
N ASP A 163 -3.78 -18.14 15.56
CA ASP A 163 -3.59 -19.48 14.95
C ASP A 163 -4.44 -19.73 13.69
N LYS A 164 -5.44 -18.88 13.44
CA LYS A 164 -6.35 -18.95 12.30
C LYS A 164 -5.77 -18.38 11.01
N TYR A 165 -4.62 -17.71 11.05
CA TYR A 165 -3.97 -17.18 9.85
C TYR A 165 -3.34 -18.31 9.04
N THR A 166 -4.06 -18.84 8.06
CA THR A 166 -3.59 -19.93 7.20
C THR A 166 -2.89 -19.46 5.93
N ASN A 167 -3.17 -18.23 5.48
CA ASN A 167 -2.61 -17.71 4.23
C ASN A 167 -1.34 -16.90 4.47
N GLU A 168 -0.20 -17.46 4.08
CA GLU A 168 1.12 -16.84 4.22
C GLU A 168 1.19 -15.44 3.57
N ASN A 169 0.48 -15.20 2.47
CA ASN A 169 0.47 -13.88 1.82
C ASN A 169 -0.22 -12.82 2.69
N VAL A 170 -1.25 -13.20 3.43
CA VAL A 170 -1.95 -12.28 4.34
C VAL A 170 -1.05 -11.97 5.54
N VAL A 171 -0.40 -12.99 6.09
CA VAL A 171 0.60 -12.86 7.16
C VAL A 171 1.74 -11.93 6.74
N ASP A 172 2.29 -12.16 5.56
CA ASP A 172 3.42 -11.41 5.03
C ASP A 172 3.05 -9.95 4.74
N PHE A 173 1.83 -9.71 4.24
CA PHE A 173 1.32 -8.36 4.06
C PHE A 173 1.17 -7.63 5.41
N ILE A 174 0.61 -8.28 6.43
CA ILE A 174 0.39 -7.66 7.75
C ILE A 174 1.72 -7.37 8.45
N LEU A 175 2.64 -8.34 8.45
CA LEU A 175 3.88 -8.23 9.22
C LEU A 175 4.95 -7.39 8.50
N ARG A 176 4.99 -7.43 7.17
CA ARG A 176 6.11 -6.87 6.40
C ARG A 176 5.68 -5.89 5.31
N GLY A 177 4.38 -5.79 5.02
CA GLY A 177 3.87 -5.03 3.88
C GLY A 177 4.14 -5.72 2.55
N ASP A 178 4.41 -7.03 2.53
CA ASP A 178 4.70 -7.70 1.27
C ASP A 178 3.43 -7.82 0.42
N ILE A 179 3.39 -7.09 -0.71
CA ILE A 179 2.30 -7.21 -1.69
C ILE A 179 2.43 -8.55 -2.41
N PRO A 180 1.40 -9.41 -2.40
CA PRO A 180 1.46 -10.69 -3.09
C PRO A 180 1.45 -10.49 -4.62
N ASP A 181 2.02 -11.46 -5.32
CA ASP A 181 1.92 -11.53 -6.78
C ASP A 181 0.53 -12.07 -7.14
N PHE A 182 -0.42 -11.14 -7.29
CA PHE A 182 -1.82 -11.48 -7.47
C PHE A 182 -2.07 -12.31 -8.74
N ASN A 183 -2.88 -13.35 -8.55
CA ASN A 183 -3.64 -14.02 -9.60
C ASN A 183 -5.12 -14.12 -9.15
N THR A 184 -6.01 -14.48 -10.08
CA THR A 184 -7.46 -14.52 -9.79
C THR A 184 -7.80 -15.43 -8.61
N ASN A 185 -7.21 -16.63 -8.53
CA ASN A 185 -7.50 -17.59 -7.47
C ASN A 185 -7.02 -17.06 -6.11
N LEU A 186 -5.78 -16.56 -6.06
CA LEU A 186 -5.21 -16.01 -4.83
C LEU A 186 -6.02 -14.83 -4.31
N ALA A 187 -6.44 -13.91 -5.18
CA ALA A 187 -7.25 -12.77 -4.79
C ALA A 187 -8.62 -13.21 -4.23
N ILE A 188 -9.23 -14.23 -4.82
CA ILE A 188 -10.48 -14.83 -4.33
C ILE A 188 -10.28 -15.49 -2.96
N ASP A 189 -9.21 -16.28 -2.79
CA ASP A 189 -8.93 -16.98 -1.54
C ASP A 189 -8.66 -16.00 -0.40
N ILE A 190 -7.90 -14.93 -0.64
CA ILE A 190 -7.70 -13.84 0.33
C ILE A 190 -9.03 -13.17 0.71
N ILE A 191 -9.92 -12.92 -0.25
CA ILE A 191 -11.27 -12.36 0.02
C ILE A 191 -12.08 -13.33 0.88
N ARG A 192 -12.02 -14.63 0.60
CA ARG A 192 -12.76 -15.65 1.37
C ARG A 192 -12.34 -15.66 2.83
N GLU A 193 -11.06 -15.44 3.09
CA GLU A 193 -10.48 -15.37 4.43
C GLU A 193 -10.59 -13.97 5.07
N SER A 194 -11.09 -12.94 4.36
CA SER A 194 -11.03 -11.55 4.84
C SER A 194 -11.82 -11.31 6.12
N LYS A 195 -12.87 -12.12 6.38
CA LYS A 195 -13.65 -12.07 7.62
C LYS A 195 -12.83 -12.49 8.85
N GLU A 196 -11.84 -13.35 8.65
CA GLU A 196 -10.98 -13.85 9.72
C GLU A 196 -9.82 -12.89 10.00
N HIS A 197 -9.21 -12.36 8.94
CA HIS A 197 -7.95 -11.63 9.03
C HIS A 197 -8.07 -10.12 9.20
N LYS A 198 -9.28 -9.55 9.01
CA LYS A 198 -9.60 -8.11 9.13
C LYS A 198 -8.60 -7.17 8.43
N CYS A 199 -8.03 -7.61 7.31
CA CYS A 199 -7.07 -6.84 6.54
C CYS A 199 -7.75 -6.13 5.36
N GLU A 200 -8.39 -4.99 5.64
CA GLU A 200 -9.23 -4.31 4.63
C GLU A 200 -8.41 -3.79 3.45
N ALA A 201 -7.19 -3.30 3.68
CA ALA A 201 -6.31 -2.82 2.61
C ALA A 201 -6.01 -3.92 1.58
N LEU A 202 -5.64 -5.12 2.04
CA LEU A 202 -5.35 -6.23 1.15
C LEU A 202 -6.60 -6.73 0.41
N LYS A 203 -7.76 -6.75 1.08
CA LYS A 203 -9.04 -7.06 0.46
C LYS A 203 -9.39 -6.06 -0.65
N ILE A 204 -9.20 -4.76 -0.42
CA ILE A 204 -9.42 -3.72 -1.45
C ILE A 204 -8.47 -3.93 -2.64
N LEU A 205 -7.19 -4.26 -2.39
CA LEU A 205 -6.25 -4.58 -3.47
C LEU A 205 -6.70 -5.80 -4.30
N CYS A 206 -7.22 -6.85 -3.63
CA CYS A 206 -7.79 -8.01 -4.31
C CYS A 206 -8.98 -7.60 -5.20
N VAL A 207 -9.87 -6.73 -4.70
CA VAL A 207 -11.01 -6.22 -5.46
C VAL A 207 -10.57 -5.45 -6.70
N GLU A 208 -9.64 -4.50 -6.58
CA GLU A 208 -9.12 -3.75 -7.73
C GLU A 208 -8.45 -4.68 -8.75
N TYR A 209 -7.67 -5.66 -8.28
CA TYR A 209 -7.06 -6.66 -9.15
C TYR A 209 -8.11 -7.44 -9.94
N LEU A 210 -9.13 -7.97 -9.25
CA LEU A 210 -10.20 -8.74 -9.90
C LEU A 210 -10.99 -7.89 -10.88
N MET A 211 -11.32 -6.64 -10.55
CA MET A 211 -12.02 -5.71 -11.44
C MET A 211 -11.26 -5.47 -12.76
N LYS A 212 -9.92 -5.43 -12.73
CA LYS A 212 -9.10 -5.29 -13.94
C LYS A 212 -8.93 -6.57 -14.74
N ASN A 213 -9.00 -7.72 -14.08
CA ASN A 213 -8.68 -9.02 -14.66
C ASN A 213 -9.91 -9.94 -14.85
N ILE A 214 -11.11 -9.36 -15.01
CA ILE A 214 -12.31 -10.12 -15.36
C ILE A 214 -12.18 -10.69 -16.77
N THR A 215 -12.27 -12.01 -16.89
CA THR A 215 -12.28 -12.74 -18.17
C THR A 215 -13.56 -13.55 -18.32
N ALA A 216 -13.84 -14.08 -19.52
CA ALA A 216 -15.01 -14.92 -19.76
C ALA A 216 -15.04 -16.14 -18.84
N ARG A 217 -13.86 -16.73 -18.61
CA ARG A 217 -13.68 -17.94 -17.79
C ARG A 217 -13.82 -17.68 -16.30
N SER A 218 -13.40 -16.49 -15.83
CA SER A 218 -13.42 -16.13 -14.41
C SER A 218 -14.66 -15.34 -13.98
N LEU A 219 -15.46 -14.83 -14.92
CA LEU A 219 -16.60 -13.95 -14.63
C LEU A 219 -17.58 -14.53 -13.62
N SER A 220 -18.02 -15.78 -13.83
CA SER A 220 -19.01 -16.43 -12.97
C SER A 220 -18.51 -16.60 -11.54
N GLU A 221 -17.24 -17.00 -11.37
CA GLU A 221 -16.65 -17.16 -10.06
C GLU A 221 -16.43 -15.83 -9.35
N ILE A 222 -15.88 -14.82 -10.05
CA ILE A 222 -15.66 -13.47 -9.51
C ILE A 222 -16.99 -12.85 -9.08
N LEU A 223 -18.04 -12.98 -9.91
CA LEU A 223 -19.37 -12.47 -9.57
C LEU A 223 -19.95 -13.15 -8.34
N ARG A 224 -19.85 -14.49 -8.25
CA ARG A 224 -20.31 -15.22 -7.07
C ARG A 224 -19.59 -14.75 -5.80
N VAL A 225 -18.26 -14.60 -5.87
CA VAL A 225 -17.48 -14.06 -4.75
C VAL A 225 -17.91 -12.63 -4.40
N ALA A 226 -18.21 -11.80 -5.39
CA ALA A 226 -18.70 -10.45 -5.12
C ALA A 226 -20.02 -10.44 -4.35
N ILE A 227 -20.95 -11.35 -4.66
CA ILE A 227 -22.23 -11.48 -3.99
C ILE A 227 -22.05 -12.07 -2.58
N ASP A 228 -21.34 -13.21 -2.47
CA ASP A 228 -21.16 -13.95 -1.20
C ASP A 228 -20.45 -13.12 -0.12
N TYR A 229 -19.61 -12.15 -0.53
CA TYR A 229 -18.80 -11.32 0.34
C TYR A 229 -19.18 -9.83 0.33
N ASP A 230 -20.35 -9.48 -0.23
CA ASP A 230 -20.89 -8.13 -0.27
C ASP A 230 -19.89 -7.08 -0.80
N LEU A 231 -19.44 -7.29 -2.06
CA LEU A 231 -18.46 -6.46 -2.75
C LEU A 231 -19.12 -5.72 -3.92
N PRO A 232 -19.94 -4.67 -3.66
CA PRO A 232 -20.81 -4.04 -4.66
C PRO A 232 -20.04 -3.42 -5.84
N LEU A 233 -18.80 -2.96 -5.61
CA LEU A 233 -17.94 -2.42 -6.67
C LEU A 233 -17.51 -3.50 -7.67
N LEU A 234 -17.18 -4.70 -7.17
CA LEU A 234 -16.79 -5.84 -7.98
C LEU A 234 -18.00 -6.43 -8.73
N GLU A 235 -19.14 -6.52 -8.05
CA GLU A 235 -20.41 -6.94 -8.65
C GLU A 235 -20.78 -6.02 -9.82
N ARG A 236 -20.74 -4.70 -9.61
CA ARG A 236 -21.02 -3.71 -10.65
C ARG A 236 -20.05 -3.84 -11.84
N ALA A 237 -18.77 -4.13 -11.58
CA ALA A 237 -17.79 -4.35 -12.64
C ALA A 237 -18.12 -5.59 -13.48
N CYS A 238 -18.53 -6.68 -12.83
CA CYS A 238 -18.98 -7.90 -13.51
C CYS A 238 -20.23 -7.64 -14.36
N THR A 239 -21.26 -7.01 -13.78
CA THR A 239 -22.51 -6.67 -14.48
C THR A 239 -22.25 -5.80 -15.69
N LYS A 240 -21.36 -4.79 -15.58
CA LYS A 240 -20.97 -3.95 -16.72
C LYS A 240 -20.34 -4.76 -17.86
N LYS A 241 -19.54 -5.80 -17.56
CA LYS A 241 -18.96 -6.67 -18.59
C LYS A 241 -20.02 -7.51 -19.30
N ILE A 242 -21.01 -8.01 -18.57
CA ILE A 242 -22.14 -8.77 -19.12
C ILE A 242 -22.98 -7.87 -20.04
N VAL A 243 -23.41 -6.70 -19.54
CA VAL A 243 -24.29 -5.77 -20.28
C VAL A 243 -23.63 -5.25 -21.56
N ASN A 244 -22.32 -5.01 -21.53
CA ASN A 244 -21.58 -4.54 -22.69
C ASN A 244 -21.31 -5.65 -23.74
N GLY A 245 -21.85 -6.86 -23.56
CA GLY A 245 -21.67 -7.96 -24.50
C GLY A 245 -20.24 -8.49 -24.57
N HIS A 246 -19.41 -8.24 -23.54
CA HIS A 246 -18.03 -8.74 -23.54
C HIS A 246 -17.97 -10.26 -23.38
N PHE A 247 -19.05 -10.90 -22.91
CA PHE A 247 -19.13 -12.34 -22.67
C PHE A 247 -20.50 -12.87 -23.13
N GLU A 248 -20.50 -13.96 -23.92
CA GLU A 248 -21.72 -14.60 -24.42
C GLU A 248 -22.53 -15.28 -23.31
N THR A 249 -23.81 -15.46 -23.62
CA THR A 249 -25.01 -15.62 -22.79
C THR A 249 -25.06 -16.80 -21.82
N GLU A 250 -24.10 -17.74 -21.81
CA GLU A 250 -24.13 -18.91 -20.91
C GLU A 250 -24.00 -18.52 -19.42
N VAL A 251 -23.33 -17.38 -19.12
CA VAL A 251 -23.19 -16.87 -17.74
C VAL A 251 -24.52 -16.34 -17.18
N ILE A 252 -25.46 -15.94 -18.05
CA ILE A 252 -26.77 -15.41 -17.63
C ILE A 252 -27.63 -16.51 -16.98
N SER A 253 -27.42 -17.78 -17.34
CA SER A 253 -28.14 -18.90 -16.72
C SER A 253 -27.89 -19.04 -15.21
N ILE A 254 -26.67 -18.73 -14.74
CA ILE A 254 -26.30 -18.72 -13.31
C ILE A 254 -26.91 -17.51 -12.61
N PHE A 255 -27.00 -16.37 -13.31
CA PHE A 255 -27.57 -15.12 -12.79
C PHE A 255 -29.05 -15.27 -12.39
N PHE A 256 -29.83 -16.10 -13.11
CA PHE A 256 -31.25 -16.33 -12.83
C PHE A 256 -31.55 -17.52 -11.91
N GLN A 257 -30.57 -18.36 -11.58
CA GLN A 257 -30.80 -19.50 -10.68
C GLN A 257 -30.67 -19.15 -9.19
N ASN A 258 -30.00 -18.05 -8.84
CA ASN A 258 -29.79 -17.63 -7.44
C ASN A 258 -30.70 -16.48 -6.97
N VAL A 259 -31.69 -16.06 -7.77
CA VAL A 259 -32.65 -14.99 -7.45
C VAL A 259 -34.05 -15.55 -7.09
N ASN A 260 -34.15 -16.84 -6.76
CA ASN A 260 -35.38 -17.47 -6.24
C ASN A 260 -35.16 -18.06 -4.85
#